data_AF-A0A388Q286-F1
#
_entry.id   AF-A0A388Q286-F1
#
_cell.length_a   1.000
_cell.length_b   1.000
_cell.length_c   1.000
_cell.angle_alpha   90.00
_cell.angle_beta   90.00
_cell.angle_gamma   90.00
#
_symmetry.space_group_name_H-M   'P 1'
#
loop_
_entity.id
_entity.type
_entity.pdbx_description
1 polymer ?
#
loop_
_entity_poly.entity_id
_entity_poly.type
_entity_poly.pdbx_seq_one_letter_code
_entity_poly.pdbx_strand_id
1 'polypeptide(L)'
;MFKIPVINRASLWYLLVVLTTVSFTWHERVSSIGVTLLVAHWLFDKNLPAKFYKASQMSATQRLITVLIWSFFFFHILGLLWSHHPAAGWHSIEVKLTFLLLPFLFSTENYLDDVKTTLLFLIFSFSCCLSFVYAFYYSFWHHHQEGWGEIISRMNISEGIMHPGYYSNYFAYAFVWCVLEIISGKSRNKKMNILLLLLISFLLTALLLLASKTAILYVACFAFYLIWMATNSVRPRLLRYTVFMAGIGLMILGSMQIPSISYRIKETFQDSDQLDKNVPLSNSTGSRMAAWTSEWSLIKENWLTGYGTGKQMQC
;
A
#
# COMPACT_ATOMS: atom_id res chain seq x y z
N MET A 1 -12.72 -5.01 -44.21
CA MET A 1 -11.51 -4.32 -43.71
C MET A 1 -11.87 -3.64 -42.39
N PHE A 2 -11.69 -4.34 -41.25
CA PHE A 2 -11.96 -3.76 -39.94
C PHE A 2 -10.95 -2.65 -39.69
N LYS A 3 -11.38 -1.38 -39.82
CA LYS A 3 -10.59 -0.25 -39.36
C LYS A 3 -10.60 -0.29 -37.84
N ILE A 4 -9.54 -0.84 -37.25
CA ILE A 4 -9.31 -0.73 -35.82
C ILE A 4 -9.29 0.78 -35.50
N PRO A 5 -10.14 1.28 -34.59
CA PRO A 5 -10.12 2.68 -34.22
C PRO A 5 -8.73 3.01 -33.71
N VAL A 6 -8.12 4.06 -34.27
CA VAL A 6 -6.79 4.51 -33.86
C VAL A 6 -6.91 5.00 -32.41
N ILE A 7 -6.52 4.15 -31.46
CA ILE A 7 -6.50 4.52 -30.05
C ILE A 7 -5.41 5.59 -29.89
N ASN A 8 -5.79 6.78 -29.45
CA ASN A 8 -4.84 7.83 -29.11
C ASN A 8 -3.89 7.32 -28.02
N ARG A 9 -2.58 7.59 -28.16
CA ARG A 9 -1.53 7.22 -27.19
C ARG A 9 -1.91 7.56 -25.75
N ALA A 10 -2.45 8.75 -25.51
CA ALA A 10 -2.86 9.17 -24.17
C ALA A 10 -3.97 8.27 -23.59
N SER A 11 -4.92 7.87 -24.43
CA SER A 11 -6.01 6.95 -24.04
C SER A 11 -5.49 5.53 -23.81
N LEU A 12 -4.54 5.07 -24.63
CA LEU A 12 -3.89 3.77 -24.44
C LEU A 12 -3.11 3.72 -23.13
N TRP A 13 -2.29 4.74 -22.86
CA TRP A 13 -1.56 4.85 -21.60
C TRP A 13 -2.51 4.85 -20.40
N TYR A 14 -3.59 5.65 -20.45
CA TYR A 14 -4.57 5.69 -19.38
C TYR A 14 -5.26 4.33 -19.18
N LEU A 15 -5.62 3.64 -20.25
CA LEU A 15 -6.18 2.29 -20.20
C LEU A 15 -5.21 1.30 -19.51
N LEU A 16 -3.92 1.35 -19.87
CA LEU A 16 -2.90 0.52 -19.23
C LEU A 16 -2.76 0.83 -17.74
N VAL A 17 -2.83 2.11 -17.35
CA VAL A 17 -2.82 2.52 -15.94
C VAL A 17 -4.04 1.97 -15.20
N VAL A 18 -5.23 2.07 -15.80
CA VAL A 18 -6.47 1.52 -15.22
C VAL A 18 -6.37 0.01 -15.04
N LEU A 19 -5.93 -0.73 -16.07
CA LEU A 19 -5.76 -2.19 -15.99
C LEU A 19 -4.71 -2.59 -14.94
N THR A 20 -3.59 -1.88 -14.88
CA THR A 20 -2.55 -2.10 -13.86
C THR A 20 -3.09 -1.83 -12.46
N THR A 21 -3.86 -0.75 -12.29
CA THR A 21 -4.43 -0.37 -10.99
C THR A 21 -5.48 -1.37 -10.51
N VAL A 22 -6.35 -1.84 -11.40
CA VAL A 22 -7.32 -2.91 -11.11
C VAL A 22 -6.59 -4.18 -10.69
N SER A 23 -5.59 -4.61 -11.47
CA SER A 23 -4.89 -5.88 -11.19
C SER A 23 -4.15 -5.92 -9.85
N PHE A 24 -3.76 -4.77 -9.26
CA PHE A 24 -3.17 -4.73 -7.91
C PHE A 24 -4.06 -5.38 -6.85
N THR A 25 -5.38 -5.30 -6.97
CA THR A 25 -6.30 -5.84 -5.96
C THR A 25 -6.58 -7.34 -6.15
N TRP A 26 -6.21 -7.91 -7.29
CA TRP A 26 -6.56 -9.28 -7.66
C TRP A 26 -5.38 -10.24 -7.59
N HIS A 27 -4.22 -9.85 -8.12
CA HIS A 27 -3.07 -10.75 -8.14
C HIS A 27 -1.76 -10.01 -8.40
N GLU A 28 -0.74 -10.26 -7.58
CA GLU A 28 0.58 -9.60 -7.67
C GLU A 28 1.24 -9.81 -9.03
N ARG A 29 1.24 -11.04 -9.55
CA ARG A 29 1.80 -11.36 -10.88
C ARG A 29 1.09 -10.64 -12.03
N VAL A 30 -0.23 -10.48 -11.98
CA VAL A 30 -0.97 -9.80 -13.05
C VAL A 30 -0.64 -8.30 -13.05
N SER A 31 -0.47 -7.72 -11.87
CA SER A 31 -0.02 -6.32 -11.76
C SER A 31 1.36 -6.09 -12.38
N SER A 32 2.26 -7.07 -12.26
CA SER A 32 3.61 -7.01 -12.86
C SER A 32 3.57 -7.00 -14.40
N ILE A 33 2.60 -7.69 -14.99
CA ILE A 33 2.35 -7.63 -16.45
C ILE A 33 1.89 -6.22 -16.84
N GLY A 34 0.98 -5.61 -16.07
CA GLY A 34 0.53 -4.23 -16.30
C GLY A 34 1.67 -3.22 -16.27
N VAL A 35 2.56 -3.31 -15.28
CA VAL A 35 3.77 -2.48 -15.19
C VAL A 35 4.68 -2.69 -16.40
N THR A 36 4.92 -3.94 -16.80
CA THR A 36 5.72 -4.26 -17.99
C THR A 36 5.13 -3.63 -19.25
N LEU A 37 3.81 -3.68 -19.43
CA LEU A 37 3.13 -3.05 -20.57
C LEU A 37 3.24 -1.52 -20.53
N LEU A 38 3.17 -0.89 -19.35
CA LEU A 38 3.40 0.55 -19.20
C LEU A 38 4.83 0.95 -19.59
N VAL A 39 5.83 0.17 -19.17
CA VAL A 39 7.23 0.37 -19.56
C VAL A 39 7.41 0.20 -21.06
N ALA A 40 6.84 -0.87 -21.64
CA ALA A 40 6.90 -1.10 -23.09
C ALA A 40 6.27 0.07 -23.86
N HIS A 41 5.07 0.51 -23.47
CA HIS A 41 4.40 1.66 -24.07
C HIS A 41 5.23 2.96 -23.97
N TRP A 42 5.96 3.13 -22.86
CA TRP A 42 6.86 4.27 -22.68
C TRP A 42 8.10 4.18 -23.57
N LEU A 43 8.73 3.00 -23.68
CA LEU A 43 9.92 2.74 -24.50
C LEU A 43 9.67 2.86 -26.00
N PHE A 44 8.48 2.49 -26.47
CA PHE A 44 8.11 2.61 -27.89
C PHE A 44 7.69 4.03 -28.30
N ASP A 45 7.87 5.03 -27.43
CA ASP A 45 7.63 6.43 -27.81
C ASP A 45 8.75 6.97 -28.70
N LYS A 46 8.38 7.56 -29.83
CA LYS A 46 9.29 8.21 -30.78
C LYS A 46 10.04 9.41 -30.16
N ASN A 47 9.49 10.01 -29.12
CA ASN A 47 10.04 11.22 -28.47
C ASN A 47 10.74 10.93 -27.13
N LEU A 48 11.34 9.74 -26.95
CA LEU A 48 12.10 9.40 -25.73
C LEU A 48 13.13 10.47 -25.33
N PRO A 49 13.97 11.03 -26.22
CA PRO A 49 14.97 12.03 -25.82
C PRO A 49 14.36 13.29 -25.19
N ALA A 50 13.19 13.72 -25.69
CA ALA A 50 12.48 14.87 -25.15
C ALA A 50 11.94 14.62 -23.73
N LYS A 51 11.61 13.36 -23.39
CA LYS A 51 11.18 12.99 -22.03
C LYS A 51 12.32 13.04 -21.02
N PHE A 52 13.52 12.62 -21.41
CA PHE A 52 14.71 12.76 -20.56
C PHE A 52 15.05 14.23 -20.31
N TYR A 53 14.90 15.09 -21.32
CA TYR A 53 15.02 16.53 -21.13
C TYR A 53 13.96 17.08 -20.16
N LYS A 54 12.70 16.64 -20.29
CA LYS A 54 11.63 17.02 -19.37
C LYS A 54 11.88 16.56 -17.92
N ALA A 55 12.50 15.39 -17.73
CA ALA A 55 12.94 14.94 -16.41
C ALA A 55 14.00 15.87 -15.79
N SER A 56 14.84 16.52 -16.61
CA SER A 56 15.80 17.52 -16.12
C SER A 56 15.16 18.84 -15.67
N GLN A 57 13.91 19.10 -16.06
CA GLN A 57 13.13 20.27 -15.67
C GLN A 57 12.20 20.03 -14.46
N MET A 58 12.40 18.92 -13.74
CA MET A 58 11.68 18.62 -12.50
C MET A 58 11.88 19.71 -11.44
N SER A 59 10.86 19.90 -10.59
CA SER A 59 11.00 20.78 -9.42
C SER A 59 12.09 20.26 -8.47
N ALA A 60 12.65 21.14 -7.64
CA ALA A 60 13.71 20.76 -6.68
C ALA A 60 13.29 19.56 -5.79
N THR A 61 12.03 19.55 -5.34
CA THR A 61 11.46 18.46 -4.55
C THR A 61 11.38 17.16 -5.34
N GLN A 62 10.88 17.20 -6.58
CA GLN A 62 10.79 16.02 -7.44
C GLN A 62 12.17 15.45 -7.77
N ARG A 63 13.15 16.34 -8.00
CA ARG A 63 14.54 15.96 -8.24
C ARG A 63 15.15 15.29 -7.02
N LEU A 64 14.94 15.83 -5.81
CA LEU A 64 15.41 15.21 -4.57
C LEU A 64 14.80 13.81 -4.37
N ILE A 65 13.48 13.68 -4.51
CA ILE A 65 12.79 12.39 -4.39
C ILE A 65 13.35 11.38 -5.40
N THR A 66 13.53 11.81 -6.66
CA THR A 66 14.11 10.97 -7.71
C THR A 66 15.52 10.52 -7.32
N VAL A 67 16.39 11.45 -6.92
CA VAL A 67 17.76 11.12 -6.49
C VAL A 67 17.77 10.14 -5.31
N LEU A 68 16.89 10.30 -4.32
CA LEU A 68 16.79 9.38 -3.18
C LEU A 68 16.38 7.96 -3.62
N ILE A 69 15.37 7.85 -4.48
CA ILE A 69 14.91 6.55 -5.02
C ILE A 69 16.04 5.90 -5.83
N TRP A 70 16.66 6.64 -6.75
CA TRP A 70 17.78 6.11 -7.53
C TRP A 70 18.97 5.69 -6.66
N SER A 71 19.33 6.51 -5.67
CA SER A 71 20.42 6.19 -4.73
C SER A 71 20.13 4.89 -3.98
N PHE A 72 18.91 4.71 -3.48
CA PHE A 72 18.47 3.46 -2.84
C PHE A 72 18.69 2.24 -3.75
N PHE A 73 18.34 2.33 -5.03
CA PHE A 73 18.58 1.25 -6.00
C PHE A 73 20.06 1.03 -6.30
N PHE A 74 20.83 2.09 -6.47
CA PHE A 74 22.28 1.99 -6.68
C PHE A 74 22.97 1.31 -5.50
N PHE A 75 22.57 1.61 -4.25
CA PHE A 75 23.08 0.91 -3.08
C PHE A 75 22.78 -0.59 -3.10
N HIS A 76 21.60 -1.01 -3.58
CA HIS A 76 21.27 -2.44 -3.74
C HIS A 76 22.11 -3.11 -4.84
N ILE A 77 22.37 -2.40 -5.94
CA ILE A 77 23.22 -2.93 -7.02
C ILE A 77 24.67 -3.05 -6.55
N LEU A 78 25.20 -2.05 -5.85
CA LEU A 78 26.54 -2.12 -5.25
C LEU A 78 26.64 -3.27 -4.25
N GLY A 79 25.58 -3.50 -3.46
CA GLY A 79 25.47 -4.63 -2.56
C GLY A 79 25.52 -6.00 -3.24
N LEU A 80 25.30 -6.11 -4.55
CA LEU A 80 25.52 -7.36 -5.27
C LEU A 80 27.00 -7.71 -5.44
N LEU A 81 27.89 -6.72 -5.50
CA LEU A 81 29.31 -6.93 -5.82
C LEU A 81 30.03 -7.82 -4.80
N TRP A 82 29.52 -7.87 -3.58
CA TRP A 82 30.09 -8.65 -2.47
C TRP A 82 29.06 -9.63 -1.87
N SER A 83 27.98 -9.91 -2.62
CA SER A 83 26.94 -10.86 -2.20
C SER A 83 27.36 -12.30 -2.47
N HIS A 84 27.23 -13.17 -1.46
CA HIS A 84 27.48 -14.61 -1.61
C HIS A 84 26.42 -15.33 -2.48
N HIS A 85 25.21 -14.77 -2.60
CA HIS A 85 24.12 -15.34 -3.38
C HIS A 85 23.57 -14.31 -4.38
N PRO A 86 24.26 -14.09 -5.52
CA PRO A 86 23.87 -13.05 -6.48
C PRO A 86 22.48 -13.28 -7.08
N ALA A 87 22.02 -14.52 -7.23
CA ALA A 87 20.68 -14.83 -7.74
C ALA A 87 19.56 -14.30 -6.83
N ALA A 88 19.66 -14.53 -5.52
CA ALA A 88 18.71 -14.00 -4.53
C ALA A 88 18.75 -12.47 -4.47
N GLY A 89 19.95 -11.89 -4.61
CA GLY A 89 20.12 -10.44 -4.69
C GLY A 89 19.45 -9.83 -5.93
N TRP A 90 19.60 -10.47 -7.10
CA TRP A 90 18.93 -10.04 -8.32
C TRP A 90 17.42 -10.08 -8.20
N HIS A 91 16.88 -11.15 -7.64
CA HIS A 91 15.45 -11.26 -7.37
C HIS A 91 14.95 -10.16 -6.42
N SER A 92 15.73 -9.83 -5.38
CA SER A 92 15.44 -8.74 -4.45
C SER A 92 15.36 -7.37 -5.14
N ILE A 93 16.20 -7.12 -6.14
CA ILE A 93 16.18 -5.90 -6.97
C ILE A 93 14.99 -5.92 -7.93
N GLU A 94 14.73 -7.05 -8.57
CA GLU A 94 13.60 -7.25 -9.49
C GLU A 94 12.26 -6.90 -8.84
N VAL A 95 11.98 -7.47 -7.65
CA VAL A 95 10.73 -7.21 -6.92
C VAL A 95 10.58 -5.74 -6.52
N LYS A 96 11.70 -5.06 -6.25
CA LYS A 96 11.69 -3.64 -5.89
C LYS A 96 11.55 -2.74 -7.11
N LEU A 97 11.95 -3.17 -8.31
CA LEU A 97 12.10 -2.34 -9.52
C LEU A 97 10.89 -1.48 -9.84
N THR A 98 9.67 -1.96 -9.56
CA THR A 98 8.41 -1.20 -9.70
C THR A 98 8.43 0.12 -8.93
N PHE A 99 9.09 0.18 -7.77
CA PHE A 99 9.27 1.40 -6.96
C PHE A 99 10.14 2.45 -7.66
N LEU A 100 11.05 2.05 -8.54
CA LEU A 100 11.81 2.97 -9.41
C LEU A 100 11.00 3.36 -10.65
N LEU A 101 10.41 2.36 -11.31
CA LEU A 101 9.79 2.53 -12.61
C LEU A 101 8.52 3.37 -12.54
N LEU A 102 7.60 3.11 -11.59
CA LEU A 102 6.32 3.81 -11.57
C LEU A 102 6.47 5.31 -11.34
N PRO A 103 7.19 5.82 -10.31
CA PRO A 103 7.36 7.26 -10.13
C PRO A 103 7.99 7.92 -11.37
N PHE A 104 8.95 7.24 -12.00
CA PHE A 104 9.59 7.74 -13.21
C PHE A 104 8.63 7.82 -14.40
N LEU A 105 7.83 6.77 -14.65
CA LEU A 105 6.82 6.74 -15.72
C LEU A 105 5.78 7.85 -15.53
N PHE A 106 5.21 7.98 -14.33
CA PHE A 106 4.23 9.03 -14.02
C PHE A 106 4.81 10.45 -14.03
N SER A 107 6.11 10.61 -13.79
CA SER A 107 6.75 11.93 -13.85
C SER A 107 7.02 12.41 -15.28
N THR A 108 7.16 11.50 -16.23
CA THR A 108 7.45 11.83 -17.63
C THR A 108 6.18 11.93 -18.48
N GLU A 109 5.14 11.16 -18.11
CA GLU A 109 3.83 11.12 -18.78
C GLU A 109 2.79 11.97 -18.03
N ASN A 110 2.35 13.08 -18.62
CA ASN A 110 1.36 14.00 -18.01
C ASN A 110 -0.02 13.86 -18.68
N TYR A 111 -0.59 12.65 -18.68
CA TYR A 111 -1.91 12.41 -19.30
C TYR A 111 -3.08 12.35 -18.32
N LEU A 112 -2.79 12.35 -17.01
CA LEU A 112 -3.79 12.38 -15.96
C LEU A 112 -4.21 13.82 -15.70
N ASP A 113 -5.49 14.10 -15.92
CA ASP A 113 -6.19 15.27 -15.41
C ASP A 113 -6.94 14.90 -14.12
N ASP A 114 -7.54 15.89 -13.46
CA ASP A 114 -8.31 15.66 -12.22
C ASP A 114 -9.46 14.66 -12.43
N VAL A 115 -10.14 14.71 -13.58
CA VAL A 115 -11.30 13.85 -13.88
C VAL A 115 -10.88 12.39 -14.03
N LYS A 116 -9.82 12.13 -14.80
CA LYS A 116 -9.22 10.79 -14.98
C LYS A 116 -8.65 10.28 -13.67
N THR A 117 -8.05 11.15 -12.86
CA THR A 117 -7.51 10.76 -11.55
C THR A 117 -8.63 10.32 -10.62
N THR A 118 -9.72 11.10 -10.52
CA THR A 118 -10.91 10.73 -9.75
C THR A 118 -11.53 9.43 -10.26
N LEU A 119 -11.66 9.27 -11.58
CA LEU A 119 -12.20 8.05 -12.18
C LEU A 119 -11.31 6.82 -11.91
N LEU A 120 -9.99 6.97 -12.01
CA LEU A 120 -9.02 5.90 -11.73
C LEU A 120 -9.18 5.38 -10.30
N PHE A 121 -9.22 6.27 -9.31
CA PHE A 121 -9.38 5.88 -7.92
C PHE A 121 -10.77 5.35 -7.60
N LEU A 122 -11.81 5.82 -8.29
CA LEU A 122 -13.15 5.23 -8.17
C LEU A 122 -13.16 3.79 -8.69
N ILE A 123 -12.58 3.54 -9.87
CA ILE A 123 -12.42 2.18 -10.44
C ILE A 123 -11.60 1.30 -9.50
N PHE A 124 -10.49 1.82 -8.94
CA PHE A 124 -9.69 1.11 -7.95
C PHE A 124 -10.50 0.72 -6.71
N SER A 125 -11.32 1.65 -6.19
CA SER A 125 -12.15 1.43 -5.01
C SER A 125 -13.22 0.36 -5.28
N PHE A 126 -13.85 0.40 -6.45
CA PHE A 126 -14.77 -0.67 -6.90
C PHE A 126 -14.05 -2.01 -7.08
N SER A 127 -12.82 -2.00 -7.61
CA SER A 127 -12.00 -3.20 -7.74
C SER A 127 -11.71 -3.84 -6.38
N CYS A 128 -11.40 -3.03 -5.34
CA CYS A 128 -11.27 -3.50 -3.96
C CYS A 128 -12.58 -4.13 -3.45
N CYS A 129 -13.72 -3.49 -3.70
CA CYS A 129 -15.01 -4.06 -3.30
C CYS A 129 -15.28 -5.41 -3.96
N LEU A 130 -15.06 -5.50 -5.27
CA LEU A 130 -15.31 -6.72 -6.04
C LEU A 130 -14.33 -7.84 -5.64
N SER A 131 -13.06 -7.51 -5.44
CA SER A 131 -12.06 -8.46 -4.95
C SER A 131 -12.43 -8.97 -3.56
N PHE A 132 -12.94 -8.10 -2.67
CA PHE A 132 -13.35 -8.53 -1.32
C PHE A 132 -14.57 -9.46 -1.37
N VAL A 133 -15.56 -9.16 -2.21
CA VAL A 133 -16.72 -10.05 -2.41
C VAL A 133 -16.27 -11.42 -2.90
N TYR A 134 -15.33 -11.47 -3.86
CA TYR A 134 -14.75 -12.73 -4.32
C TYR A 134 -14.01 -13.48 -3.20
N ALA A 135 -13.13 -12.81 -2.46
CA ALA A 135 -12.39 -13.38 -1.33
C ALA A 135 -13.32 -13.92 -0.24
N PHE A 136 -14.37 -13.18 0.10
CA PHE A 136 -15.37 -13.61 1.08
C PHE A 136 -16.16 -14.81 0.58
N TYR A 137 -16.59 -14.81 -0.69
CA TYR A 137 -17.24 -15.96 -1.31
C TYR A 137 -16.34 -17.20 -1.31
N TYR A 138 -15.05 -17.03 -1.65
CA TYR A 138 -14.06 -18.10 -1.62
C TYR A 138 -13.94 -18.70 -0.20
N SER A 139 -13.82 -17.84 0.82
CA SER A 139 -13.79 -18.28 2.23
C SER A 139 -15.06 -19.04 2.62
N PHE A 140 -16.23 -18.52 2.25
CA PHE A 140 -17.51 -19.19 2.50
C PHE A 140 -17.56 -20.57 1.85
N TRP A 141 -17.17 -20.69 0.57
CA TRP A 141 -17.22 -21.96 -0.14
C TRP A 141 -16.37 -23.05 0.52
N HIS A 142 -15.16 -22.70 0.97
CA HIS A 142 -14.22 -23.67 1.54
C HIS A 142 -14.44 -23.93 3.04
N HIS A 143 -14.85 -22.92 3.81
CA HIS A 143 -14.83 -22.98 5.28
C HIS A 143 -16.22 -22.93 5.93
N HIS A 144 -17.32 -22.94 5.15
CA HIS A 144 -18.68 -22.89 5.74
C HIS A 144 -19.02 -24.07 6.64
N GLN A 145 -18.38 -25.24 6.44
CA GLN A 145 -18.62 -26.44 7.26
C GLN A 145 -18.01 -26.34 8.66
N GLU A 146 -16.97 -25.51 8.82
CA GLU A 146 -16.24 -25.30 10.08
C GLU A 146 -16.87 -24.20 10.95
N GLY A 147 -17.85 -23.47 10.38
CA GLY A 147 -18.65 -22.46 11.06
C GLY A 147 -18.26 -21.02 10.71
N TRP A 148 -19.09 -20.06 11.16
CA TRP A 148 -18.94 -18.65 10.81
C TRP A 148 -17.61 -18.04 11.25
N GLY A 149 -17.00 -18.53 12.33
CA GLY A 149 -15.71 -18.05 12.83
C GLY A 149 -14.58 -18.25 11.82
N GLU A 150 -14.55 -19.40 11.15
CA GLU A 150 -13.56 -19.69 10.11
C GLU A 150 -13.87 -18.95 8.81
N ILE A 151 -15.14 -18.76 8.45
CA ILE A 151 -15.51 -17.96 7.27
C ILE A 151 -15.02 -16.52 7.40
N ILE A 152 -15.20 -15.92 8.59
CA ILE A 152 -14.79 -14.53 8.85
C ILE A 152 -13.33 -14.41 9.29
N SER A 153 -12.61 -15.53 9.42
CA SER A 153 -11.19 -15.54 9.76
C SER A 153 -10.41 -14.79 8.69
N ARG A 154 -9.59 -13.82 9.11
CA ARG A 154 -8.83 -12.98 8.18
C ARG A 154 -7.97 -13.80 7.22
N MET A 155 -7.44 -14.93 7.68
CA MET A 155 -6.53 -15.78 6.89
C MET A 155 -7.32 -16.42 5.74
N ASN A 156 -8.47 -17.01 6.07
CA ASN A 156 -9.34 -17.70 5.14
C ASN A 156 -9.99 -16.75 4.13
N ILE A 157 -10.42 -15.54 4.55
CA ILE A 157 -10.87 -14.48 3.62
C ILE A 157 -9.77 -14.13 2.60
N SER A 158 -8.54 -13.97 3.08
CA SER A 158 -7.44 -13.49 2.25
C SER A 158 -6.80 -14.58 1.37
N GLU A 159 -7.02 -15.86 1.70
CA GLU A 159 -6.43 -17.03 1.05
C GLU A 159 -6.65 -17.05 -0.46
N GLY A 160 -7.86 -16.71 -0.91
CA GLY A 160 -8.21 -16.73 -2.34
C GLY A 160 -7.54 -15.65 -3.18
N ILE A 161 -6.85 -14.68 -2.58
CA ILE A 161 -6.25 -13.55 -3.31
C ILE A 161 -4.79 -13.33 -2.91
N MET A 162 -4.53 -12.93 -1.67
CA MET A 162 -3.19 -12.52 -1.22
C MET A 162 -3.13 -12.44 0.31
N HIS A 163 -1.93 -12.46 0.89
CA HIS A 163 -1.74 -12.36 2.33
C HIS A 163 -2.46 -11.11 2.93
N PRO A 164 -3.17 -11.24 4.08
CA PRO A 164 -4.09 -10.22 4.57
C PRO A 164 -3.39 -8.91 4.93
N GLY A 165 -2.10 -8.97 5.26
CA GLY A 165 -1.26 -7.80 5.50
C GLY A 165 -1.12 -6.89 4.29
N TYR A 166 -0.89 -7.45 3.10
CA TYR A 166 -0.83 -6.66 1.86
C TYR A 166 -2.22 -6.27 1.42
N TYR A 167 -3.17 -7.21 1.50
CA TYR A 167 -4.53 -7.00 1.03
C TYR A 167 -5.21 -5.81 1.70
N SER A 168 -5.15 -5.76 3.03
CA SER A 168 -5.72 -4.68 3.84
C SER A 168 -5.16 -3.28 3.52
N ASN A 169 -3.93 -3.16 3.04
CA ASN A 169 -3.34 -1.87 2.69
C ASN A 169 -4.01 -1.25 1.45
N TYR A 170 -4.45 -2.07 0.48
CA TYR A 170 -5.19 -1.56 -0.68
C TYR A 170 -6.54 -0.97 -0.26
N PHE A 171 -7.27 -1.64 0.63
CA PHE A 171 -8.51 -1.12 1.20
C PHE A 171 -8.29 0.17 2.00
N ALA A 172 -7.21 0.21 2.79
CA ALA A 172 -6.87 1.39 3.58
C ALA A 172 -6.58 2.60 2.67
N TYR A 173 -5.88 2.38 1.56
CA TYR A 173 -5.60 3.41 0.58
C TYR A 173 -6.85 3.91 -0.14
N ALA A 174 -7.72 3.00 -0.62
CA ALA A 174 -9.01 3.35 -1.21
C ALA A 174 -9.91 4.12 -0.22
N PHE A 175 -9.95 3.68 1.05
CA PHE A 175 -10.71 4.32 2.11
C PHE A 175 -10.25 5.76 2.34
N VAL A 176 -8.93 5.98 2.48
CA VAL A 176 -8.37 7.33 2.67
C VAL A 176 -8.71 8.23 1.50
N TRP A 177 -8.56 7.75 0.26
CA TRP A 177 -8.91 8.53 -0.92
C TRP A 177 -10.39 8.93 -0.93
N CYS A 178 -11.32 8.00 -0.69
CA CYS A 178 -12.75 8.29 -0.65
C CYS A 178 -13.10 9.36 0.41
N VAL A 179 -12.48 9.28 1.60
CA VAL A 179 -12.69 10.26 2.67
C VAL A 179 -12.16 11.63 2.27
N LEU A 180 -10.96 11.71 1.70
CA LEU A 180 -10.37 12.97 1.22
C LEU A 180 -11.18 13.60 0.09
N GLU A 181 -11.73 12.79 -0.83
CA GLU A 181 -12.58 13.27 -1.93
C GLU A 181 -13.86 13.93 -1.40
N ILE A 182 -14.47 13.37 -0.34
CA ILE A 182 -15.62 14.00 0.34
C ILE A 182 -15.20 15.30 1.04
N ILE A 183 -14.13 15.27 1.86
CA ILE A 183 -13.70 16.43 2.66
C ILE A 183 -13.27 17.61 1.78
N SER A 184 -12.60 17.33 0.66
CA SER A 184 -12.14 18.37 -0.27
C SER A 184 -13.29 19.10 -0.96
N GLY A 185 -14.51 18.59 -0.92
CA GLY A 185 -15.67 19.18 -1.58
C GLY A 185 -15.59 19.16 -3.11
N LYS A 186 -14.63 18.42 -3.70
CA LYS A 186 -14.51 18.23 -5.15
C LYS A 186 -15.75 17.57 -5.74
N SER A 187 -16.34 16.63 -5.00
CA SER A 187 -17.62 16.02 -5.35
C SER A 187 -18.81 16.93 -5.00
N ARG A 188 -19.15 17.84 -5.93
CA ARG A 188 -20.35 18.70 -5.81
C ARG A 188 -21.68 17.96 -6.02
N ASN A 189 -21.64 16.71 -6.50
CA ASN A 189 -22.84 15.94 -6.82
C ASN A 189 -23.27 15.09 -5.62
N LYS A 190 -24.51 15.30 -5.13
CA LYS A 190 -25.10 14.50 -4.04
C LYS A 190 -25.04 12.98 -4.30
N LYS A 191 -25.24 12.55 -5.56
CA LYS A 191 -25.17 11.13 -5.93
C LYS A 191 -23.77 10.55 -5.73
N MET A 192 -22.74 11.31 -6.10
CA MET A 192 -21.35 10.89 -5.91
C MET A 192 -21.00 10.82 -4.42
N ASN A 193 -21.47 11.76 -3.61
CA ASN A 193 -21.26 11.70 -2.15
C ASN A 193 -21.92 10.48 -1.52
N ILE A 194 -23.16 10.13 -1.93
CA ILE A 194 -23.82 8.91 -1.47
C ILE A 194 -23.01 7.67 -1.87
N LEU A 195 -22.54 7.62 -3.12
CA LEU A 195 -21.70 6.52 -3.59
C LEU A 195 -20.40 6.40 -2.76
N LEU A 196 -19.70 7.51 -2.54
CA LEU A 196 -18.46 7.53 -1.73
C LEU A 196 -18.74 7.09 -0.29
N LEU A 197 -19.86 7.50 0.32
CA LEU A 197 -20.26 7.04 1.66
C LEU A 197 -20.53 5.53 1.71
N LEU A 198 -21.18 4.97 0.69
CA LEU A 198 -21.39 3.52 0.56
C LEU A 198 -20.05 2.78 0.42
N LEU A 199 -19.14 3.29 -0.41
CA LEU A 199 -17.79 2.74 -0.56
C LEU A 199 -17.02 2.80 0.76
N ILE A 200 -17.02 3.94 1.46
CA ILE A 200 -16.37 4.10 2.76
C ILE A 200 -16.88 3.07 3.76
N SER A 201 -18.20 2.90 3.86
CA SER A 201 -18.82 1.93 4.77
C SER A 201 -18.37 0.49 4.46
N PHE A 202 -18.38 0.12 3.17
CA PHE A 202 -17.92 -1.19 2.73
C PHE A 202 -16.42 -1.41 3.02
N LEU A 203 -15.57 -0.47 2.61
CA LEU A 203 -14.12 -0.56 2.79
C LEU A 203 -13.74 -0.62 4.27
N LEU A 204 -14.44 0.11 5.13
CA LEU A 204 -14.26 0.05 6.58
C LEU A 204 -14.62 -1.32 7.14
N THR A 205 -15.71 -1.92 6.65
CA THR A 205 -16.11 -3.28 7.05
C THR A 205 -15.05 -4.31 6.64
N ALA A 206 -14.54 -4.23 5.41
CA ALA A 206 -13.44 -5.09 4.94
C ALA A 206 -12.17 -4.93 5.78
N LEU A 207 -11.81 -3.68 6.14
CA LEU A 207 -10.66 -3.39 7.01
C LEU A 207 -10.82 -3.97 8.42
N LEU A 208 -12.01 -3.90 8.99
CA LEU A 208 -12.30 -4.45 10.32
C LEU A 208 -12.23 -5.98 10.34
N LEU A 209 -12.64 -6.64 9.25
CA LEU A 209 -12.55 -8.10 9.11
C LEU A 209 -11.11 -8.57 8.86
N LEU A 210 -10.34 -7.86 8.03
CA LEU A 210 -8.94 -8.22 7.75
C LEU A 210 -7.99 -7.88 8.91
N ALA A 211 -8.29 -6.81 9.66
CA ALA A 211 -7.62 -6.38 10.90
C ALA A 211 -6.07 -6.56 10.92
N SER A 212 -5.39 -6.10 9.86
CA SER A 212 -3.92 -6.11 9.81
C SER A 212 -3.32 -5.01 10.69
N LYS A 213 -2.20 -5.33 11.36
CA LYS A 213 -1.44 -4.36 12.17
C LYS A 213 -1.01 -3.12 11.35
N THR A 214 -0.64 -3.30 10.07
CA THR A 214 -0.23 -2.19 9.18
C THR A 214 -1.40 -1.30 8.80
N ALA A 215 -2.55 -1.89 8.47
CA ALA A 215 -3.74 -1.15 8.09
C ALA A 215 -4.32 -0.38 9.28
N ILE A 216 -4.32 -0.98 10.49
CA ILE A 216 -4.72 -0.30 11.73
C ILE A 216 -3.84 0.93 11.96
N LEU A 217 -2.50 0.78 11.86
CA LEU A 217 -1.58 1.90 12.02
C LEU A 217 -1.83 3.00 10.97
N TYR A 218 -2.01 2.62 9.71
CA TYR A 218 -2.27 3.56 8.62
C TYR A 218 -3.58 4.35 8.85
N VAL A 219 -4.67 3.67 9.22
CA VAL A 219 -5.95 4.32 9.53
C VAL A 219 -5.85 5.18 10.80
N ALA A 220 -5.10 4.76 11.82
CA ALA A 220 -4.87 5.56 13.03
C ALA A 220 -4.10 6.86 12.72
N CYS A 221 -3.02 6.78 11.93
CA CYS A 221 -2.29 7.97 11.47
C CYS A 221 -3.20 8.90 10.66
N PHE A 222 -4.04 8.35 9.79
CA PHE A 222 -5.01 9.14 9.03
C PHE A 222 -6.06 9.78 9.93
N ALA A 223 -6.57 9.06 10.94
CA ALA A 223 -7.50 9.60 11.91
C ALA A 223 -6.86 10.75 12.72
N PHE A 224 -5.60 10.64 13.12
CA PHE A 224 -4.86 11.76 13.74
C PHE A 224 -4.79 12.97 12.82
N TYR A 225 -4.50 12.76 11.53
CA TYR A 225 -4.53 13.84 10.54
C TYR A 225 -5.93 14.49 10.43
N LEU A 226 -7.01 13.71 10.42
CA LEU A 226 -8.37 14.23 10.38
C LEU A 226 -8.75 15.02 11.64
N ILE A 227 -8.41 14.52 12.83
CA ILE A 227 -8.64 15.23 14.10
C ILE A 227 -7.86 16.55 14.07
N TRP A 228 -6.59 16.52 13.66
CA TRP A 228 -5.77 17.73 13.54
C TRP A 228 -6.40 18.75 12.59
N MET A 229 -6.90 18.31 11.44
CA MET A 229 -7.59 19.17 10.47
C MET A 229 -8.91 19.73 11.02
N ALA A 230 -9.70 18.93 11.74
CA ALA A 230 -10.94 19.38 12.38
C ALA A 230 -10.69 20.46 13.44
N THR A 231 -9.54 20.42 14.13
CA THR A 231 -9.16 21.45 15.10
C THR A 231 -8.67 22.76 14.48
N ASN A 232 -8.54 22.86 13.15
CA ASN A 232 -7.99 24.05 12.49
C ASN A 232 -8.85 25.31 12.67
N SER A 233 -10.14 25.16 12.99
CA SER A 233 -11.06 26.26 13.29
C SER A 233 -10.90 26.83 14.71
N VAL A 234 -10.13 26.18 15.58
CA VAL A 234 -9.93 26.60 16.98
C VAL A 234 -8.82 27.64 17.06
N ARG A 235 -9.18 28.90 17.39
CA ARG A 235 -8.26 30.04 17.38
C ARG A 235 -7.16 30.00 18.46
N PRO A 236 -7.43 29.70 19.74
CA PRO A 236 -6.36 29.66 20.74
C PRO A 236 -5.50 28.42 20.51
N ARG A 237 -4.19 28.60 20.31
CA ARG A 237 -3.25 27.48 20.08
C ARG A 237 -3.30 26.45 21.22
N LEU A 238 -3.37 26.90 22.47
CA LEU A 238 -3.50 26.02 23.62
C LEU A 238 -4.79 25.18 23.57
N LEU A 239 -5.93 25.83 23.31
CA LEU A 239 -7.21 25.13 23.18
C LEU A 239 -7.20 24.13 22.02
N ARG A 240 -6.57 24.48 20.89
CA ARG A 240 -6.39 23.57 19.75
C ARG A 240 -5.65 22.30 20.16
N TYR A 241 -4.51 22.43 20.87
CA TYR A 241 -3.76 21.28 21.36
C TYR A 241 -4.55 20.45 22.37
N THR A 242 -5.29 21.09 23.29
CA THR A 242 -6.14 20.38 24.25
C THR A 242 -7.24 19.59 23.56
N VAL A 243 -7.96 20.18 22.60
CA VAL A 243 -9.02 19.50 21.83
C VAL A 243 -8.43 18.37 20.99
N PHE A 244 -7.26 18.57 20.39
CA PHE A 244 -6.56 17.54 19.63
C PHE A 244 -6.18 16.33 20.51
N MET A 245 -5.57 16.58 21.67
CA MET A 245 -5.19 15.52 22.62
C MET A 245 -6.42 14.81 23.20
N ALA A 246 -7.50 15.53 23.51
CA ALA A 246 -8.76 14.93 23.93
C ALA A 246 -9.36 14.04 22.82
N GLY A 247 -9.32 14.48 21.56
CA GLY A 247 -9.77 13.71 20.41
C GLY A 247 -8.98 12.41 20.24
N ILE A 248 -7.65 12.47 20.39
CA ILE A 248 -6.78 11.27 20.39
C ILE A 248 -7.17 10.33 21.53
N GLY A 249 -7.34 10.86 22.75
CA GLY A 249 -7.73 10.05 23.91
C GLY A 249 -9.05 9.31 23.70
N LEU A 250 -10.07 10.01 23.20
CA LEU A 250 -11.37 9.41 22.86
C LEU A 250 -11.25 8.34 21.77
N MET A 251 -10.44 8.58 20.74
CA MET A 251 -10.20 7.62 19.67
C MET A 251 -9.54 6.34 20.19
N ILE A 252 -8.51 6.46 21.05
CA ILE A 252 -7.83 5.31 21.65
C ILE A 252 -8.82 4.52 22.51
N LEU A 253 -9.56 5.19 23.40
CA LEU A 253 -10.55 4.55 24.26
C LEU A 253 -11.63 3.83 23.45
N GLY A 254 -12.14 4.45 22.38
CA GLY A 254 -13.11 3.83 21.47
C GLY A 254 -12.55 2.61 20.75
N SER A 255 -11.31 2.68 20.28
CA SER A 255 -10.67 1.56 19.58
C SER A 255 -10.45 0.33 20.47
N MET A 256 -10.23 0.52 21.78
CA MET A 256 -10.05 -0.56 22.74
C MET A 256 -11.34 -1.37 23.01
N GLN A 257 -12.51 -0.80 22.68
CA GLN A 257 -13.80 -1.49 22.80
C GLN A 257 -14.03 -2.47 21.64
N ILE A 258 -13.29 -2.37 20.54
CA ILE A 258 -13.43 -3.26 19.39
C ILE A 258 -12.59 -4.52 19.65
N PRO A 259 -13.20 -5.72 19.75
CA PRO A 259 -12.48 -6.94 20.15
C PRO A 259 -11.32 -7.29 19.23
N SER A 260 -11.46 -7.12 17.91
CA SER A 260 -10.41 -7.44 16.93
C SER A 260 -9.16 -6.55 17.08
N ILE A 261 -9.37 -5.25 17.32
CA ILE A 261 -8.28 -4.29 17.55
C ILE A 261 -7.64 -4.55 18.91
N SER A 262 -8.46 -4.71 19.95
CA SER A 262 -7.99 -4.98 21.32
C SER A 262 -7.15 -6.25 21.40
N TYR A 263 -7.60 -7.33 20.75
CA TYR A 263 -6.84 -8.59 20.64
C TYR A 263 -5.48 -8.35 19.97
N ARG A 264 -5.42 -7.62 18.87
CA ARG A 264 -4.16 -7.34 18.14
C ARG A 264 -3.17 -6.48 18.93
N ILE A 265 -3.69 -5.51 19.69
CA ILE A 265 -2.87 -4.69 20.58
C ILE A 265 -2.29 -5.57 21.69
N LYS A 266 -3.12 -6.38 22.36
CA LYS A 266 -2.68 -7.30 23.42
C LYS A 266 -1.67 -8.33 22.93
N GLU A 267 -1.94 -8.97 21.79
CA GLU A 267 -1.03 -9.91 21.12
C GLU A 267 0.34 -9.25 20.90
N THR A 268 0.38 -8.01 20.39
CA THR A 268 1.63 -7.30 20.13
C THR A 268 2.44 -7.01 21.41
N PHE A 269 1.77 -6.67 22.52
CA PHE A 269 2.45 -6.48 23.81
C PHE A 269 2.93 -7.80 24.40
N GLN A 270 2.10 -8.85 24.38
CA GLN A 270 2.47 -10.18 24.86
C GLN A 270 3.65 -10.78 24.09
N ASP A 271 3.66 -10.61 22.76
CA ASP A 271 4.75 -11.07 21.90
C ASP A 271 6.07 -10.34 22.17
N SER A 272 5.98 -9.06 22.54
CA SER A 272 7.15 -8.23 22.87
C SER A 272 7.76 -8.64 24.21
N ASP A 273 6.93 -9.07 25.16
CA ASP A 273 7.40 -9.50 26.49
C ASP A 273 8.01 -10.91 26.48
N GLN A 274 7.71 -11.73 25.47
CA GLN A 274 8.18 -13.13 25.35
C GLN A 274 9.50 -13.31 24.59
N LEU A 275 10.20 -12.21 24.27
CA LEU A 275 11.44 -12.21 23.46
C LEU A 275 12.56 -13.14 23.94
N ASP A 276 12.54 -13.56 25.20
CA ASP A 276 13.61 -14.36 25.81
C ASP A 276 13.41 -15.89 25.68
N LYS A 277 12.27 -16.40 25.18
CA LYS A 277 12.01 -17.85 25.21
C LYS A 277 11.31 -18.36 23.95
N ASN A 278 12.03 -19.14 23.14
CA ASN A 278 11.53 -20.08 22.11
C ASN A 278 10.18 -19.67 21.49
N VAL A 279 10.17 -18.53 20.80
CA VAL A 279 8.94 -18.03 20.20
C VAL A 279 8.54 -18.98 19.07
N PRO A 280 7.33 -19.57 19.09
CA PRO A 280 6.87 -20.35 17.96
C PRO A 280 6.82 -19.47 16.71
N LEU A 281 7.49 -19.91 15.64
CA LEU A 281 7.60 -19.23 14.34
C LEU A 281 6.24 -18.92 13.67
N SER A 282 5.13 -19.39 14.24
CA SER A 282 3.78 -19.13 13.75
C SER A 282 3.31 -17.67 13.96
N ASN A 283 3.98 -16.88 14.81
CA ASN A 283 3.61 -15.48 15.01
C ASN A 283 4.49 -14.49 14.20
N SER A 284 3.84 -13.58 13.47
CA SER A 284 4.50 -12.57 12.62
C SER A 284 5.28 -11.52 13.42
N THR A 285 4.92 -11.22 14.66
CA THR A 285 5.67 -10.23 15.46
C THR A 285 6.94 -10.85 16.02
N GLY A 286 6.83 -12.04 16.63
CA GLY A 286 7.98 -12.78 17.15
C GLY A 286 9.05 -13.09 16.10
N SER A 287 8.64 -13.58 14.93
CA SER A 287 9.57 -13.84 13.82
C SER A 287 10.29 -12.58 13.34
N ARG A 288 9.59 -11.44 13.25
CA ARG A 288 10.20 -10.15 12.87
C ARG A 288 11.17 -9.64 13.94
N MET A 289 10.85 -9.78 15.21
CA MET A 289 11.74 -9.34 16.28
C MET A 289 13.00 -10.19 16.34
N ALA A 290 12.89 -11.52 16.17
CA ALA A 290 14.04 -12.41 16.06
C ALA A 290 14.89 -12.11 14.81
N ALA A 291 14.25 -11.78 13.69
CA ALA A 291 14.95 -11.33 12.49
C ALA A 291 15.69 -10.00 12.77
N TRP A 292 15.05 -9.01 13.38
CA TRP A 292 15.66 -7.72 13.69
C TRP A 292 16.81 -7.82 14.69
N THR A 293 16.71 -8.64 15.73
CA THR A 293 17.81 -8.84 16.67
C THR A 293 19.02 -9.47 15.98
N SER A 294 18.78 -10.42 15.08
CA SER A 294 19.80 -11.06 14.25
C SER A 294 20.38 -10.11 13.20
N GLU A 295 19.56 -9.28 12.56
CA GLU A 295 20.02 -8.25 11.62
C GLU A 295 20.85 -7.19 12.35
N TRP A 296 20.47 -6.81 13.58
CA TRP A 296 21.20 -5.83 14.37
C TRP A 296 22.57 -6.34 14.80
N SER A 297 22.71 -7.62 15.16
CA SER A 297 24.03 -8.19 15.45
C SER A 297 24.92 -8.20 14.20
N LEU A 298 24.37 -8.57 13.04
CA LEU A 298 25.09 -8.49 11.77
C LEU A 298 25.52 -7.05 11.43
N ILE A 299 24.62 -6.08 11.54
CA ILE A 299 24.95 -4.67 11.26
C ILE A 299 26.11 -4.21 12.15
N LYS A 300 26.17 -4.63 13.42
CA LYS A 300 27.31 -4.30 14.29
C LYS A 300 28.61 -4.92 13.83
N GLU A 301 28.58 -6.15 13.34
CA GLU A 301 29.75 -6.86 12.84
C GLU A 301 30.33 -6.22 11.56
N ASN A 302 29.47 -5.78 10.64
CA ASN A 302 29.90 -5.21 9.35
C ASN A 302 29.08 -3.96 8.94
N TRP A 303 29.16 -2.91 9.74
CA TRP A 303 28.33 -1.70 9.55
C TRP A 303 28.63 -0.91 8.26
N LEU A 304 29.88 -0.93 7.78
CA LEU A 304 30.32 -0.09 6.66
C LEU A 304 30.02 -0.74 5.29
N THR A 305 30.34 -2.03 5.15
CA THR A 305 30.19 -2.76 3.89
C THR A 305 28.92 -3.63 3.86
N GLY A 306 28.34 -3.96 5.01
CA GLY A 306 27.25 -4.92 5.10
C GLY A 306 27.66 -6.33 4.63
N TYR A 307 26.66 -7.17 4.37
CA TYR A 307 26.84 -8.55 3.87
C TYR A 307 26.34 -8.76 2.43
N GLY A 308 26.08 -7.65 1.72
CA GLY A 308 25.53 -7.67 0.37
C GLY A 308 24.03 -7.99 0.29
N THR A 309 23.43 -7.74 -0.88
CA THR A 309 21.97 -7.73 -1.09
C THR A 309 21.33 -9.12 -1.23
N GLY A 310 22.13 -10.16 -1.50
CA GLY A 310 21.63 -11.52 -1.71
C GLY A 310 21.69 -12.44 -0.50
N LYS A 311 22.23 -11.98 0.64
CA LYS A 311 22.22 -12.78 1.87
C LYS A 311 20.87 -12.61 2.57
N GLN A 312 19.88 -13.40 2.18
CA GLN A 312 18.69 -13.59 3.00
C GLN A 312 19.03 -14.59 4.12
N MET A 313 18.80 -14.21 5.38
CA MET A 313 18.82 -15.16 6.47
C MET A 313 17.71 -16.19 6.21
N GLN A 314 18.09 -17.45 6.05
CA GLN A 314 17.17 -18.56 6.32
C GLN A 314 16.97 -18.56 7.83
N CYS A 315 15.92 -17.88 8.29
CA CYS A 315 15.36 -18.09 9.63
C CYS A 315 14.45 -19.32 9.61
#